data_AF-A0A0K8NXH4-F1
#
_entry.id   AF-A0A0K8NXH4-F1
#
_cell.length_a   1.000
_cell.length_b   1.000
_cell.length_c   1.000
_cell.angle_alpha   90.00
_cell.angle_beta   90.00
_cell.angle_gamma   90.00
#
_symmetry.space_group_name_H-M   'P 1'
#
loop_
_entity.id
_entity.type
_entity.pdbx_description
1 polymer ?
#
loop_
_entity_poly.entity_id
_entity_poly.type
_entity_poly.pdbx_seq_one_letter_code
_entity_poly.pdbx_strand_id
1 'polypeptide(L)'
;MTPALPLAAALLTAATLWPTAHAAAPVAYEAVHQGIVTRVELRIDGARFEGHLGEAALQLSLAGRAQGPRLDGQVQDPRSGQAVMPMAAELRGDELLLVLRPPAAAPARLHLRRVAAAAAPEATPAAGGRLDPQLVGRWRHESQINSAGGAGGFAAFSTVRSLTLGADGRVSQSVRSVGGGGNWSADGGERTEFSGRWMVRDGSLWVQPDGQPRFVAAGRYRFSGPYLVTENAQGRLVWQR
;
A
#
# COMPACT_ATOMS: atom_id res chain seq x y z
N MET A 1 70.07 -44.75 -23.60
CA MET A 1 69.95 -43.33 -23.98
C MET A 1 68.85 -42.72 -23.11
N THR A 2 69.14 -41.63 -22.41
CA THR A 2 68.17 -40.69 -21.80
C THR A 2 67.45 -39.87 -22.90
N PRO A 3 66.40 -39.05 -22.61
CA PRO A 3 65.77 -38.70 -21.32
C PRO A 3 64.38 -39.40 -21.16
N ALA A 4 63.38 -39.02 -20.34
CA ALA A 4 63.12 -37.80 -19.55
C ALA A 4 62.22 -38.00 -18.30
N LEU A 5 61.85 -36.86 -17.71
CA LEU A 5 60.93 -36.53 -16.59
C LEU A 5 60.26 -35.18 -16.99
N PRO A 6 59.32 -34.51 -16.25
CA PRO A 6 58.57 -34.86 -15.02
C PRO A 6 57.07 -34.39 -15.07
N LEU A 7 56.45 -34.18 -13.89
CA LEU A 7 55.20 -33.43 -13.59
C LEU A 7 53.85 -34.08 -14.00
N ALA A 8 52.72 -33.82 -13.32
CA ALA A 8 52.45 -32.81 -12.27
C ALA A 8 51.64 -33.37 -11.09
N ALA A 9 51.84 -32.79 -9.90
CA ALA A 9 50.93 -32.96 -8.77
C ALA A 9 49.70 -32.05 -8.93
N ALA A 10 48.50 -32.56 -8.62
CA ALA A 10 47.29 -31.76 -8.53
C ALA A 10 47.03 -31.38 -7.06
N LEU A 11 47.19 -30.10 -6.74
CA LEU A 11 46.90 -29.52 -5.43
C LEU A 11 45.39 -29.28 -5.24
N LEU A 12 45.00 -29.10 -3.98
CA LEU A 12 43.62 -28.88 -3.53
C LEU A 12 42.93 -27.70 -4.24
N THR A 13 41.62 -27.86 -4.43
CA THR A 13 40.66 -26.76 -4.19
C THR A 13 39.43 -27.30 -3.47
N ALA A 14 39.47 -27.27 -2.13
CA ALA A 14 38.27 -27.42 -1.33
C ALA A 14 37.41 -26.17 -1.54
N ALA A 15 36.32 -26.28 -2.31
CA ALA A 15 35.40 -25.18 -2.53
C ALA A 15 34.69 -24.84 -1.21
N THR A 16 35.13 -23.77 -0.56
CA THR A 16 34.41 -23.18 0.58
C THR A 16 33.06 -22.66 0.10
N LEU A 17 32.01 -23.44 0.35
CA LEU A 17 30.62 -23.01 0.18
C LEU A 17 30.36 -21.85 1.15
N TRP A 18 30.51 -20.61 0.68
CA TRP A 18 29.97 -19.46 1.37
C TRP A 18 28.45 -19.63 1.47
N PRO A 19 27.85 -19.62 2.67
CA PRO A 19 26.40 -19.54 2.78
C PRO A 19 25.97 -18.18 2.23
N THR A 20 25.25 -18.18 1.11
CA THR A 20 24.54 -17.00 0.63
C THR A 20 23.49 -16.65 1.68
N ALA A 21 23.74 -15.58 2.43
CA ALA A 21 22.78 -15.04 3.39
C ALA A 21 21.51 -14.65 2.62
N HIS A 22 20.47 -15.48 2.74
CA HIS A 22 19.21 -15.27 2.06
C HIS A 22 18.50 -14.11 2.78
N ALA A 23 18.62 -12.91 2.22
CA ALA A 23 17.99 -11.72 2.77
C ALA A 23 16.48 -11.98 2.94
N ALA A 24 15.96 -11.75 4.15
CA ALA A 24 14.56 -12.04 4.44
C ALA A 24 13.63 -11.28 3.48
N ALA A 25 12.62 -11.97 2.95
CA ALA A 25 11.63 -11.34 2.10
C ALA A 25 10.82 -10.29 2.88
N PRO A 26 10.42 -9.16 2.26
CA PRO A 26 9.53 -8.19 2.90
C PRO A 26 8.20 -8.82 3.32
N VAL A 27 7.72 -8.46 4.52
CA VAL A 27 6.41 -8.86 5.04
C VAL A 27 5.48 -7.66 5.00
N ALA A 28 4.32 -7.81 4.37
CA ALA A 28 3.29 -6.79 4.31
C ALA A 28 2.28 -6.92 5.48
N TYR A 29 1.89 -5.79 6.04
CA TYR A 29 0.81 -5.63 7.00
C TYR A 29 -0.14 -4.53 6.52
N GLU A 30 -1.45 -4.69 6.74
CA GLU A 30 -2.47 -3.72 6.33
C GLU A 30 -3.43 -3.38 7.46
N ALA A 31 -3.90 -2.14 7.45
CA ALA A 31 -5.10 -1.71 8.16
C ALA A 31 -6.01 -0.98 7.17
N VAL A 32 -7.32 -1.17 7.30
CA VAL A 32 -8.32 -0.40 6.55
C VAL A 32 -8.98 0.59 7.48
N HIS A 33 -8.83 1.89 7.20
CA HIS A 33 -9.51 2.95 7.94
C HIS A 33 -10.33 3.79 6.96
N GLN A 34 -11.65 3.86 7.18
CA GLN A 34 -12.59 4.59 6.30
C GLN A 34 -12.51 4.20 4.80
N GLY A 35 -12.09 2.97 4.49
CA GLY A 35 -11.91 2.48 3.12
C GLY A 35 -10.55 2.81 2.49
N ILE A 36 -9.66 3.51 3.19
CA ILE A 36 -8.25 3.66 2.81
C ILE A 36 -7.44 2.51 3.40
N VAL A 37 -6.62 1.88 2.57
CA VAL A 37 -5.65 0.88 2.97
C VAL A 37 -4.35 1.59 3.37
N THR A 38 -4.00 1.52 4.65
CA THR A 38 -2.65 1.81 5.13
C THR A 38 -1.87 0.50 5.09
N ARG A 39 -0.81 0.43 4.28
CA ARG A 39 0.09 -0.73 4.20
C ARG A 39 1.43 -0.40 4.81
N VAL A 40 2.00 -1.36 5.56
CA VAL A 40 3.38 -1.34 6.03
C VAL A 40 4.10 -2.57 5.49
N GLU A 41 5.15 -2.36 4.70
CA GLU A 41 6.03 -3.43 4.21
C GLU A 41 7.36 -3.35 4.98
N LEU A 42 7.74 -4.43 5.67
CA LEU A 42 8.93 -4.48 6.53
C LEU A 42 9.87 -5.60 6.09
N ARG A 43 11.16 -5.28 5.99
CA ARG A 43 12.28 -6.20 5.82
C ARG A 43 13.14 -6.15 7.07
N ILE A 44 13.32 -7.28 7.75
CA ILE A 44 14.12 -7.39 8.97
C ILE A 44 15.34 -8.24 8.65
N ASP A 45 16.53 -7.70 8.91
CA ASP A 45 17.82 -8.32 8.61
C ASP A 45 18.69 -8.29 9.87
N GLY A 46 18.67 -9.42 10.59
CA GLY A 46 19.28 -9.56 11.91
C GLY A 46 18.77 -8.51 12.90
N ALA A 47 19.65 -7.59 13.30
CA ALA A 47 19.36 -6.53 14.26
C ALA A 47 18.91 -5.19 13.61
N ARG A 48 18.67 -5.16 12.30
CA ARG A 48 18.21 -3.98 11.55
C ARG A 48 16.86 -4.24 10.90
N PHE A 49 16.08 -3.19 10.69
CA PHE A 49 14.93 -3.23 9.81
C PHE A 49 14.88 -2.03 8.88
N GLU A 50 14.31 -2.25 7.72
CA GLU A 50 13.94 -1.25 6.72
C GLU A 50 12.51 -1.53 6.26
N GLY A 51 11.84 -0.53 5.71
CA GLY A 51 10.48 -0.72 5.21
C GLY A 51 9.85 0.55 4.69
N HIS A 52 8.57 0.45 4.37
CA HIS A 52 7.78 1.55 3.85
C HIS A 52 6.40 1.56 4.51
N LEU A 53 5.97 2.75 4.96
CA LEU A 53 4.59 3.04 5.31
C LEU A 53 3.94 3.71 4.10
N GLY A 54 2.99 3.01 3.48
CA GLY A 54 2.22 3.48 2.34
C GLY A 54 0.77 3.79 2.72
N GLU A 55 0.28 4.95 2.30
CA GLU A 55 -1.14 5.26 2.28
C GLU A 55 -1.50 5.81 0.90
N ALA A 56 -2.23 5.02 0.11
CA ALA A 56 -2.64 5.35 -1.25
C ALA A 56 -1.48 5.88 -2.14
N ALA A 57 -1.34 7.19 -2.39
CA ALA A 57 -0.25 7.74 -3.19
C ALA A 57 0.99 8.15 -2.37
N LEU A 58 0.86 8.29 -1.05
CA LEU A 58 1.95 8.66 -0.16
C LEU A 58 2.73 7.42 0.27
N GLN A 59 4.05 7.52 0.27
CA GLN A 59 4.96 6.48 0.75
C GLN A 59 6.04 7.16 1.60
N LEU A 60 6.28 6.65 2.81
CA LEU A 60 7.30 7.13 3.75
C LEU A 60 8.24 5.97 4.09
N SER A 61 9.54 6.25 4.20
CA SER A 61 10.54 5.23 4.50
C SER A 61 10.60 4.96 6.01
N LEU A 62 10.81 3.71 6.40
CA LEU A 62 10.99 3.26 7.78
C LEU A 62 12.38 2.65 7.90
N ALA A 63 13.16 3.04 8.92
CA ALA A 63 14.44 2.39 9.19
C ALA A 63 14.79 2.40 10.68
N GLY A 64 15.43 1.34 11.16
CA GLY A 64 15.83 1.25 12.57
C GLY A 64 16.48 -0.07 12.95
N ARG A 65 16.35 -0.41 14.24
CA ARG A 65 16.90 -1.63 14.84
C ARG A 65 15.79 -2.56 15.31
N ALA A 66 16.03 -3.85 15.15
CA ALA A 66 15.17 -4.92 15.63
C ALA A 66 15.80 -5.59 16.87
N GLN A 67 14.97 -5.84 17.88
CA GLN A 67 15.32 -6.53 19.13
C GLN A 67 14.24 -7.57 19.42
N GLY A 68 14.37 -8.74 18.76
CA GLY A 68 13.32 -9.75 18.73
C GLY A 68 12.03 -9.19 18.11
N PRO A 69 10.87 -9.24 18.78
CA PRO A 69 9.61 -8.71 18.25
C PRO A 69 9.50 -7.17 18.30
N ARG A 70 10.44 -6.46 18.95
CA ARG A 70 10.41 -5.00 19.09
C ARG A 70 11.27 -4.33 18.03
N LEU A 71 10.73 -3.28 17.42
CA LEU A 71 11.37 -2.46 16.40
C LEU A 71 11.44 -1.02 16.92
N ASP A 72 12.61 -0.39 16.95
CA ASP A 72 12.77 1.03 17.30
C ASP A 72 13.56 1.74 16.19
N GLY A 73 13.05 2.87 15.71
CA GLY A 73 13.58 3.51 14.51
C GLY A 73 13.04 4.91 14.24
N GLN A 74 13.11 5.31 12.98
CA GLN A 74 12.63 6.60 12.47
C GLN A 74 11.78 6.37 11.22
N VAL A 75 10.75 7.19 11.05
CA VAL A 75 10.15 7.45 9.74
C VAL A 75 10.98 8.53 9.07
N GLN A 76 11.25 8.38 7.78
CA GLN A 76 12.07 9.26 6.98
C GLN A 76 11.30 9.74 5.75
N ASP A 77 11.57 10.97 5.32
CA ASP A 77 11.12 11.46 4.03
C ASP A 77 11.87 10.69 2.92
N PRO A 78 11.16 10.11 1.93
CA PRO A 78 11.78 9.21 0.94
C PRO A 78 12.65 9.95 -0.09
N ARG A 79 12.54 11.28 -0.22
CA ARG A 79 13.31 12.07 -1.22
C ARG A 79 14.64 12.55 -0.65
N SER A 80 14.66 12.91 0.62
CA SER A 80 15.81 13.50 1.32
C SER A 80 16.52 12.51 2.27
N GLY A 81 15.86 11.42 2.67
CA GLY A 81 16.33 10.53 3.74
C GLY A 81 16.28 11.17 5.14
N GLN A 82 15.74 12.38 5.27
CA GLN A 82 15.69 13.11 6.54
C GLN A 82 14.75 12.40 7.51
N ALA A 83 15.21 12.18 8.75
CA ALA A 83 14.35 11.69 9.83
C ALA A 83 13.25 12.71 10.15
N VAL A 84 11.99 12.26 10.03
CA VAL A 84 10.78 13.07 10.25
C VAL A 84 10.27 12.92 11.68
N MET A 85 10.28 11.69 12.20
CA MET A 85 9.66 11.33 13.47
C MET A 85 10.20 9.97 13.97
N PRO A 86 10.48 9.82 15.28
CA PRO A 86 10.73 8.50 15.86
C PRO A 86 9.53 7.55 15.71
N MET A 87 9.82 6.26 15.60
CA MET A 87 8.81 5.20 15.64
C MET A 87 9.26 4.06 16.54
N ALA A 88 8.29 3.35 17.12
CA ALA A 88 8.47 2.06 17.76
C ALA A 88 7.38 1.12 17.28
N ALA A 89 7.66 -0.16 17.08
CA ALA A 89 6.64 -1.14 16.73
C ALA A 89 6.85 -2.47 17.46
N GLU A 90 5.77 -3.23 17.59
CA GLU A 90 5.77 -4.55 18.19
C GLU A 90 5.10 -5.56 17.25
N LEU A 91 5.81 -6.65 16.95
CA LEU A 91 5.35 -7.78 16.17
C LEU A 91 4.68 -8.80 17.09
N ARG A 92 3.40 -9.09 16.85
CA ARG A 92 2.59 -10.05 17.61
C ARG A 92 1.98 -11.08 16.65
N GLY A 93 2.82 -12.01 16.20
CA GLY A 93 2.44 -13.05 15.23
C GLY A 93 2.08 -12.44 13.87
N ASP A 94 0.78 -12.37 13.58
CA ASP A 94 0.23 -11.74 12.38
C ASP A 94 -0.24 -10.30 12.60
N GLU A 95 0.02 -9.71 13.76
CA GLU A 95 -0.29 -8.30 14.02
C GLU A 95 0.97 -7.44 14.17
N LEU A 96 0.92 -6.23 13.63
CA LEU A 96 1.92 -5.18 13.79
C LEU A 96 1.29 -4.01 14.53
N LEU A 97 1.77 -3.73 15.73
CA LEU A 97 1.40 -2.56 16.51
C LEU A 97 2.46 -1.47 16.28
N LEU A 98 2.17 -0.51 15.40
CA LEU A 98 3.08 0.58 15.05
C LEU A 98 2.71 1.85 15.84
N VAL A 99 3.67 2.36 16.61
CA VAL A 99 3.58 3.60 17.38
C VAL A 99 4.47 4.66 16.75
N LEU A 100 3.86 5.73 16.26
CA LEU A 100 4.55 6.84 15.61
C LEU A 100 4.61 8.03 16.58
N ARG A 101 5.81 8.59 16.81
CA ARG A 101 6.07 9.57 17.87
C ARG A 101 6.40 10.96 17.28
N PRO A 102 5.44 11.89 17.19
CA PRO A 102 5.71 13.31 16.91
C PRO A 102 6.77 13.92 17.85
N PRO A 103 7.46 14.99 17.42
CA PRO A 103 8.11 15.91 18.34
C PRO A 103 7.13 16.87 19.06
N ALA A 104 5.95 17.15 18.49
CA ALA A 104 5.06 18.25 18.93
C ALA A 104 3.58 17.86 19.18
N ALA A 105 3.28 16.58 19.44
CA ALA A 105 1.89 16.09 19.61
C ALA A 105 1.86 14.73 20.34
N ALA A 106 0.70 14.07 20.42
CA ALA A 106 0.55 12.75 21.06
C ALA A 106 0.93 11.58 20.11
N PRO A 107 1.45 10.44 20.62
CA PRO A 107 1.79 9.28 19.80
C PRO A 107 0.58 8.66 19.09
N ALA A 108 0.67 8.50 17.77
CA ALA A 108 -0.31 7.73 17.01
C ALA A 108 -0.06 6.22 17.17
N ARG A 109 -1.12 5.42 17.13
CA ARG A 109 -1.05 3.96 17.20
C ARG A 109 -1.84 3.37 16.02
N LEU A 110 -1.16 2.57 15.20
CA LEU A 110 -1.74 1.82 14.10
C LEU A 110 -1.69 0.33 14.46
N HIS A 111 -2.80 -0.37 14.21
CA HIS A 111 -2.92 -1.81 14.43
C HIS A 111 -3.16 -2.45 13.08
N LEU A 112 -2.10 -3.05 12.52
CA LEU A 112 -2.11 -3.64 11.18
C LEU A 112 -2.06 -5.16 11.29
N ARG A 113 -2.62 -5.86 10.29
CA ARG A 113 -2.63 -7.32 10.18
C ARG A 113 -1.84 -7.78 8.98
N ARG A 114 -1.06 -8.85 9.13
CA ARG A 114 -0.25 -9.45 8.08
C ARG A 114 -1.17 -9.83 6.92
N VAL A 115 -0.81 -9.39 5.73
CA VAL A 115 -1.46 -9.83 4.49
C VAL A 115 -0.66 -10.97 3.90
N ALA A 116 -1.32 -12.10 3.65
CA ALA A 116 -0.79 -13.06 2.69
C ALA A 116 -0.67 -12.37 1.32
N ALA A 117 0.32 -12.75 0.51
CA ALA A 117 0.44 -12.24 -0.86
C ALA A 117 -0.88 -12.49 -1.60
N ALA A 118 -1.56 -11.40 -1.99
CA ALA A 118 -2.95 -11.47 -2.38
C ALA A 118 -3.14 -12.37 -3.61
N ALA A 119 -3.90 -13.44 -3.46
CA ALA A 119 -4.40 -14.19 -4.61
C ALA A 119 -5.27 -13.26 -5.46
N ALA A 120 -5.05 -13.25 -6.77
CA ALA A 120 -5.80 -12.39 -7.68
C ALA A 120 -7.31 -12.68 -7.57
N PRO A 121 -8.18 -11.66 -7.56
CA PRO A 121 -9.62 -11.86 -7.42
C PRO A 121 -10.17 -12.74 -8.55
N GLU A 122 -10.95 -13.74 -8.17
CA GLU A 122 -11.37 -14.81 -9.07
C GLU A 122 -12.37 -14.29 -10.13
N ALA A 123 -11.94 -14.29 -11.40
CA ALA A 123 -12.65 -13.62 -12.49
C ALA A 123 -13.81 -14.46 -13.07
N THR A 124 -15.02 -14.23 -12.56
CA THR A 124 -16.26 -14.84 -13.08
C THR A 124 -16.49 -14.52 -14.57
N PRO A 125 -16.90 -15.48 -15.41
CA PRO A 125 -17.28 -15.23 -16.81
C PRO A 125 -18.46 -14.25 -16.94
N ALA A 126 -18.50 -13.49 -18.05
CA ALA A 126 -19.45 -12.38 -18.23
C ALA A 126 -20.55 -12.68 -19.25
N ALA A 127 -21.80 -12.29 -18.93
CA ALA A 127 -22.93 -12.25 -19.86
C ALA A 127 -23.70 -10.92 -19.71
N GLY A 128 -23.57 -10.00 -20.68
CA GLY A 128 -24.36 -8.75 -20.79
C GLY A 128 -24.08 -7.68 -19.71
N GLY A 129 -23.90 -6.43 -20.12
CA GLY A 129 -23.79 -5.29 -19.18
C GLY A 129 -24.09 -3.98 -19.92
N ARG A 130 -24.57 -2.96 -19.19
CA ARG A 130 -24.98 -1.67 -19.77
C ARG A 130 -24.32 -0.51 -19.05
N LEU A 131 -24.23 0.66 -19.69
CA LEU A 131 -23.86 1.89 -18.99
C LEU A 131 -25.09 2.45 -18.25
N ASP A 132 -24.86 3.08 -17.11
CA ASP A 132 -25.87 3.84 -16.36
C ASP A 132 -25.58 5.35 -16.52
N PRO A 133 -26.43 6.12 -17.23
CA PRO A 133 -26.24 7.55 -17.40
C PRO A 133 -26.10 8.35 -16.09
N GLN A 134 -26.70 7.89 -14.98
CA GLN A 134 -26.59 8.58 -13.69
C GLN A 134 -25.19 8.48 -13.07
N LEU A 135 -24.44 7.42 -13.41
CA LEU A 135 -23.04 7.24 -13.00
C LEU A 135 -22.06 8.08 -13.84
N VAL A 136 -22.43 8.52 -15.04
CA VAL A 136 -21.53 9.27 -15.93
C VAL A 136 -21.14 10.61 -15.32
N GLY A 137 -19.84 10.83 -15.12
CA GLY A 137 -19.28 12.04 -14.52
C GLY A 137 -17.95 11.79 -13.81
N ARG A 138 -17.44 12.86 -13.19
CA ARG A 138 -16.39 12.76 -12.17
C ARG A 138 -17.06 12.56 -10.81
N TRP A 139 -16.39 11.80 -9.96
CA TRP A 139 -16.75 11.50 -8.59
C TRP A 139 -15.51 11.63 -7.72
N ARG A 140 -15.67 12.14 -6.50
CA ARG A 140 -14.60 12.38 -5.53
C ARG A 140 -14.99 11.79 -4.19
N HIS A 141 -14.14 10.92 -3.67
CA HIS A 141 -14.17 10.47 -2.29
C HIS A 141 -13.02 11.13 -1.54
N GLU A 142 -13.30 11.70 -0.37
CA GLU A 142 -12.30 12.32 0.49
C GLU A 142 -12.31 11.61 1.85
N SER A 143 -11.11 11.41 2.37
CA SER A 143 -10.86 10.71 3.63
C SER A 143 -9.73 11.43 4.36
N GLN A 144 -9.89 11.63 5.67
CA GLN A 144 -8.87 12.26 6.49
C GLN A 144 -8.56 11.38 7.70
N ILE A 145 -7.32 10.88 7.74
CA ILE A 145 -6.79 10.11 8.86
C ILE A 145 -6.00 11.06 9.74
N ASN A 146 -6.57 11.37 10.90
CA ASN A 146 -5.90 12.12 11.95
C ASN A 146 -5.30 11.14 12.96
N SER A 147 -4.02 11.32 13.24
CA SER A 147 -3.40 10.85 14.48
C SER A 147 -4.22 11.24 15.73
N ALA A 148 -4.18 10.40 16.77
CA ALA A 148 -4.87 10.67 18.03
C ALA A 148 -4.37 12.00 18.64
N GLY A 149 -5.27 12.96 18.83
CA GLY A 149 -4.93 14.32 19.27
C GLY A 149 -5.91 15.41 18.82
N GLY A 150 -6.75 15.14 17.82
CA GLY A 150 -7.79 16.06 17.34
C GLY A 150 -7.34 16.93 16.16
N ALA A 151 -8.11 17.98 15.87
CA ALA A 151 -7.79 18.94 14.80
C ALA A 151 -6.54 19.75 15.19
N GLY A 152 -5.39 19.41 14.59
CA GLY A 152 -4.05 19.84 15.02
C GLY A 152 -3.08 18.70 15.35
N GLY A 153 -3.51 17.43 15.20
CA GLY A 153 -2.70 16.25 15.48
C GLY A 153 -1.41 16.13 14.65
N PHE A 154 -0.40 15.55 15.29
CA PHE A 154 0.91 15.08 14.78
C PHE A 154 1.06 14.86 13.28
N ALA A 155 0.15 14.06 12.74
CA ALA A 155 0.08 13.66 11.36
C ALA A 155 -1.39 13.70 10.98
N ALA A 156 -1.71 14.53 10.00
CA ALA A 156 -2.95 14.47 9.26
C ALA A 156 -2.61 13.97 7.85
N PHE A 157 -3.24 12.88 7.45
CA PHE A 157 -3.22 12.40 6.07
C PHE A 157 -4.57 12.75 5.46
N SER A 158 -4.55 13.49 4.35
CA SER A 158 -5.73 13.76 3.54
C SER A 158 -5.56 13.06 2.21
N THR A 159 -6.47 12.12 1.93
CA THR A 159 -6.47 11.31 0.72
C THR A 159 -7.74 11.62 -0.08
N VAL A 160 -7.54 12.10 -1.31
CA VAL A 160 -8.58 12.39 -2.30
C VAL A 160 -8.50 11.34 -3.40
N ARG A 161 -9.57 10.56 -3.57
CA ARG A 161 -9.73 9.55 -4.61
C ARG A 161 -10.72 10.06 -5.65
N SER A 162 -10.28 10.26 -6.89
CA SER A 162 -11.14 10.66 -8.01
C SER A 162 -11.49 9.43 -8.85
N LEU A 163 -12.76 9.25 -9.18
CA LEU A 163 -13.28 8.26 -10.12
C LEU A 163 -13.96 8.99 -11.27
N THR A 164 -13.58 8.70 -12.51
CA THR A 164 -14.23 9.27 -13.71
C THR A 164 -14.87 8.16 -14.51
N LEU A 165 -16.17 8.27 -14.77
CA LEU A 165 -16.97 7.32 -15.56
C LEU A 165 -17.49 8.05 -16.81
N GLY A 166 -16.93 7.69 -17.98
CA GLY A 166 -17.29 8.28 -19.27
C GLY A 166 -18.54 7.65 -19.89
N ALA A 167 -19.28 8.44 -20.68
CA ALA A 167 -20.44 7.98 -21.46
C ALA A 167 -20.07 7.01 -22.60
N ASP A 168 -18.78 6.97 -22.97
CA ASP A 168 -18.15 6.04 -23.90
C ASP A 168 -17.83 4.67 -23.25
N GLY A 169 -18.10 4.51 -21.95
CA GLY A 169 -17.77 3.31 -21.18
C GLY A 169 -16.31 3.25 -20.72
N ARG A 170 -15.51 4.33 -20.85
CA ARG A 170 -14.16 4.41 -20.25
C ARG A 170 -14.23 4.82 -18.78
N VAL A 171 -13.31 4.29 -17.99
CA VAL A 171 -13.13 4.61 -16.57
C VAL A 171 -11.69 4.92 -16.26
N SER A 172 -11.45 5.85 -15.36
CA SER A 172 -10.19 5.97 -14.63
C SER A 172 -10.43 6.26 -13.16
N GLN A 173 -9.53 5.79 -12.31
CA GLN A 173 -9.47 6.15 -10.91
C GLN A 173 -8.05 6.62 -10.58
N SER A 174 -7.95 7.81 -9.98
CA SER A 174 -6.72 8.36 -9.43
C SER A 174 -6.86 8.59 -7.94
N VAL A 175 -5.72 8.64 -7.26
CA VAL A 175 -5.65 9.01 -5.85
C VAL A 175 -4.48 9.96 -5.63
N ARG A 176 -4.71 10.98 -4.80
CA ARG A 176 -3.66 11.86 -4.29
C ARG A 176 -3.74 11.88 -2.77
N SER A 177 -2.58 11.77 -2.14
CA SER A 177 -2.45 11.75 -0.70
C SER A 177 -1.41 12.78 -0.28
N VAL A 178 -1.82 13.68 0.61
CA VAL A 178 -0.93 14.63 1.28
C VAL A 178 -0.87 14.27 2.76
N GLY A 179 0.34 14.25 3.31
CA GLY A 179 0.60 14.01 4.73
C GLY A 179 1.34 15.20 5.33
N GLY A 180 1.07 15.54 6.58
CA GLY A 180 1.84 16.58 7.24
C GLY A 180 1.58 16.70 8.74
N GLY A 181 2.48 17.42 9.40
CA GLY A 181 2.51 17.62 10.84
C GLY A 181 3.23 18.91 11.21
N GLY A 182 3.38 19.16 12.51
CA GLY A 182 3.88 20.44 13.03
C GLY A 182 5.26 20.91 12.54
N ASN A 183 6.07 20.02 11.97
CA ASN A 183 7.40 20.33 11.42
C ASN A 183 7.72 19.59 10.10
N TRP A 184 6.74 18.98 9.43
CA TRP A 184 6.96 18.21 8.21
C TRP A 184 5.75 18.22 7.29
N SER A 185 5.97 18.04 5.98
CA SER A 185 4.90 17.80 5.01
C SER A 185 5.44 16.94 3.85
N ALA A 186 4.55 16.17 3.24
CA ALA A 186 4.82 15.33 2.08
C ALA A 186 3.61 15.31 1.14
N ASP A 187 3.87 15.37 -0.15
CA ASP A 187 2.86 15.23 -1.21
C ASP A 187 3.26 14.03 -2.08
N GLY A 188 2.41 13.00 -2.07
CA GLY A 188 2.58 11.81 -2.91
C GLY A 188 2.32 12.07 -4.40
N GLY A 189 1.76 13.25 -4.74
CA GLY A 189 1.28 13.55 -6.08
C GLY A 189 -0.02 12.80 -6.40
N GLU A 190 -0.55 13.03 -7.60
CA GLU A 190 -1.66 12.23 -8.12
C GLU A 190 -1.12 10.97 -8.81
N ARG A 191 -1.64 9.81 -8.42
CA ARG A 191 -1.31 8.50 -8.99
C ARG A 191 -2.56 7.83 -9.53
N THR A 192 -2.55 7.44 -10.79
CA THR A 192 -3.58 6.55 -11.35
C THR A 192 -3.51 5.19 -10.66
N GLU A 193 -4.62 4.74 -10.09
CA GLU A 193 -4.75 3.40 -9.50
C GLU A 193 -5.20 2.39 -10.56
N PHE A 194 -6.15 2.76 -11.43
CA PHE A 194 -6.47 2.00 -12.64
C PHE A 194 -7.12 2.88 -13.72
N SER A 195 -7.05 2.40 -14.96
CA SER A 195 -7.85 2.86 -16.10
C SER A 195 -8.44 1.64 -16.80
N GLY A 196 -9.52 1.80 -17.55
CA GLY A 196 -10.17 0.67 -18.21
C GLY A 196 -11.51 0.97 -18.86
N ARG A 197 -12.34 -0.08 -18.98
CA ARG A 197 -13.77 0.00 -19.32
C ARG A 197 -14.64 -0.24 -18.09
N TRP A 198 -15.85 0.31 -18.07
CA TRP A 198 -16.85 0.03 -17.03
C TRP A 198 -18.19 -0.36 -17.61
N MET A 199 -19.00 -1.04 -16.80
CA MET A 199 -20.41 -1.33 -17.07
C MET A 199 -21.13 -1.59 -15.74
N VAL A 200 -22.46 -1.60 -15.79
CA VAL A 200 -23.34 -2.05 -14.70
C VAL A 200 -23.99 -3.38 -15.06
N ARG A 201 -24.05 -4.27 -14.07
CA ARG A 201 -24.88 -5.49 -14.04
C ARG A 201 -25.40 -5.69 -12.62
N ASP A 202 -26.70 -6.00 -12.49
CA ASP A 202 -27.37 -6.42 -11.24
C ASP A 202 -27.15 -5.48 -10.03
N GLY A 203 -27.17 -4.16 -10.29
CA GLY A 203 -26.93 -3.14 -9.26
C GLY A 203 -25.47 -3.04 -8.78
N SER A 204 -24.55 -3.66 -9.52
CA SER A 204 -23.10 -3.60 -9.27
C SER A 204 -22.37 -2.88 -10.40
N LEU A 205 -21.36 -2.10 -10.05
CA LEU A 205 -20.35 -1.58 -10.96
C LEU A 205 -19.35 -2.69 -11.26
N TRP A 206 -19.07 -2.90 -12.54
CA TRP A 206 -18.06 -3.82 -13.05
C TRP A 206 -17.03 -3.03 -13.85
N VAL A 207 -15.75 -3.35 -13.65
CA VAL A 207 -14.64 -2.71 -14.35
C VAL A 207 -13.78 -3.76 -15.05
N GLN A 208 -13.30 -3.44 -16.24
CA GLN A 208 -12.26 -4.17 -16.94
C GLN A 208 -11.03 -3.25 -17.01
N PRO A 209 -10.04 -3.43 -16.12
CA PRO A 209 -8.79 -2.67 -16.20
C PRO A 209 -8.11 -2.87 -17.56
N ASP A 210 -7.42 -1.85 -18.05
CA ASP A 210 -6.63 -1.95 -19.27
C ASP A 210 -5.57 -3.06 -19.13
N GLY A 211 -5.38 -3.84 -20.20
CA GLY A 211 -4.55 -5.05 -20.18
C GLY A 211 -5.21 -6.30 -19.59
N GLN A 212 -6.37 -6.20 -18.91
CA GLN A 212 -7.11 -7.38 -18.45
C GLN A 212 -8.18 -7.84 -19.46
N PRO A 213 -8.34 -9.15 -19.70
CA PRO A 213 -9.28 -9.67 -20.70
C PRO A 213 -10.75 -9.68 -20.25
N ARG A 214 -11.03 -9.48 -18.96
CA ARG A 214 -12.37 -9.67 -18.36
C ARG A 214 -12.77 -8.49 -17.48
N PHE A 215 -14.09 -8.31 -17.32
CA PHE A 215 -14.64 -7.46 -16.28
C PHE A 215 -14.63 -8.20 -14.93
N VAL A 216 -14.31 -7.46 -13.87
CA VAL A 216 -14.41 -7.87 -12.46
C VAL A 216 -15.41 -6.97 -11.73
N ALA A 217 -16.08 -7.49 -10.71
CA ALA A 217 -17.00 -6.70 -9.90
C ALA A 217 -16.22 -5.71 -9.03
N ALA A 218 -16.51 -4.41 -9.14
CA ALA A 218 -15.92 -3.37 -8.32
C ALA A 218 -16.69 -3.16 -7.01
N GLY A 219 -18.01 -3.38 -7.01
CA GLY A 219 -18.88 -3.30 -5.85
C GLY A 219 -20.35 -3.05 -6.22
N ARG A 220 -21.26 -3.21 -5.27
CA ARG A 220 -22.65 -2.74 -5.41
C ARG A 220 -22.65 -1.22 -5.37
N TYR A 221 -23.59 -0.58 -6.07
CA TYR A 221 -23.75 0.88 -6.00
C TYR A 221 -25.20 1.30 -5.76
N ARG A 222 -25.37 2.49 -5.19
CA ARG A 222 -26.66 3.16 -5.04
C ARG A 222 -26.47 4.67 -4.93
N PHE A 223 -27.48 5.44 -5.30
CA PHE A 223 -27.53 6.87 -4.99
C PHE A 223 -28.16 7.12 -3.62
N SER A 224 -27.78 8.23 -3.00
CA SER A 224 -28.26 8.69 -1.70
C SER A 224 -28.34 10.21 -1.71
N GLY A 225 -29.40 10.74 -2.33
CA GLY A 225 -29.42 12.15 -2.74
C GLY A 225 -28.37 12.42 -3.84
N PRO A 226 -27.53 13.46 -3.74
CA PRO A 226 -26.50 13.76 -4.73
C PRO A 226 -25.29 12.80 -4.66
N TYR A 227 -25.20 11.97 -3.62
CA TYR A 227 -24.04 11.11 -3.37
C TYR A 227 -24.18 9.75 -4.05
N LEU A 228 -23.10 9.32 -4.71
CA LEU A 228 -22.91 7.93 -5.09
C LEU A 228 -22.33 7.16 -3.90
N VAL A 229 -22.89 6.00 -3.58
CA VAL A 229 -22.37 5.09 -2.55
C VAL A 229 -21.98 3.79 -3.23
N THR A 230 -20.75 3.31 -2.99
CA THR A 230 -20.26 2.01 -3.48
C THR A 230 -19.85 1.13 -2.32
N GLU A 231 -20.09 -0.18 -2.42
CA GLU A 231 -19.85 -1.13 -1.34
C GLU A 231 -19.30 -2.47 -1.87
N ASN A 232 -18.19 -2.92 -1.30
CA ASN A 232 -17.49 -4.16 -1.66
C ASN A 232 -16.81 -4.79 -0.42
N ALA A 233 -15.96 -5.80 -0.63
CA ALA A 233 -15.26 -6.50 0.45
C ALA A 233 -14.29 -5.60 1.26
N GLN A 234 -13.84 -4.48 0.67
CA GLN A 234 -12.98 -3.49 1.31
C GLN A 234 -13.79 -2.42 2.07
N GLY A 235 -15.12 -2.48 2.01
CA GLY A 235 -16.05 -1.65 2.76
C GLY A 235 -16.90 -0.72 1.89
N ARG A 236 -17.40 0.35 2.51
CA ARG A 236 -18.29 1.33 1.90
C ARG A 236 -17.57 2.65 1.66
N LEU A 237 -17.64 3.15 0.43
CA LEU A 237 -17.21 4.50 0.05
C LEU A 237 -18.42 5.38 -0.27
N VAL A 238 -18.29 6.68 0.04
CA VAL A 238 -19.27 7.71 -0.32
C VAL A 238 -18.56 8.74 -1.19
N TRP A 239 -19.12 9.00 -2.36
CA TRP A 239 -18.56 9.85 -3.39
C TRP A 239 -19.48 11.05 -3.65
N GLN A 240 -18.86 12.21 -3.80
CA GLN A 240 -19.48 13.46 -4.24
C GLN A 240 -19.21 13.64 -5.72
N ARG A 241 -20.11 14.31 -6.46
CA ARG A 241 -19.89 14.65 -7.88
C ARG A 241 -19.03 15.91 -8.01
#